data_AF-A0A8T0R4V8-F1
#
_entry.id   AF-A0A8T0R4V8-F1
#
_cell.length_a   1.000
_cell.length_b   1.000
_cell.length_c   1.000
_cell.angle_alpha   90.00
_cell.angle_beta   90.00
_cell.angle_gamma   90.00
#
_symmetry.space_group_name_H-M   'P 1'
#
loop_
_entity.id
_entity.type
_entity.pdbx_description
1 polymer ?
#
loop_
_entity_poly.entity_id
_entity_poly.type
_entity_poly.pdbx_seq_one_letter_code
_entity_poly.pdbx_strand_id
1 'polypeptide(L)'
;MAVSPELEGLRRIAPSRFVAFSFPNPFLGHASDPYGDGGGSGGAGECLRVAVLDSPLPSPPVPGTAAMLVPAGRHRDWIFSTRAGHLHLLLSIQFSRLILVGPELSAPFPRVVPCVARPDPDPAHARLRPLLLALCPVAAFWDNAVPDVPLLTFQDDLLLLAPVKFVTGPVVGEMVVEDVAIDNAPGPAELHRRLRFKRMPCLVQTQVRLCRAPAAASSSLVETLEGSGGFLQSEVGGSLVQPYLQAMVAGLAVIAPSIEESIQSGVRPRCLCAGVGGGSLPMSIRVGLQFNVLGVEADGVVLDVARNHFGLVEDEFLHVHVGDAIQMIENFSRRGEPGMKFSAVMVDLDSSDAMCGVSAPPLEVIHGSVLHAARTILDQHGVLILNVIPPPADGSVYKGLIDVLRQVFSELYEIDVGNGENFVLTATVSPTETALTDNSGHFLTELRKLAGDFLEHIRKI
;
A
#
# COMPACT_ATOMS: atom_id res chain seq x y z
N MET A 1 28.66 35.82 10.16
CA MET A 1 28.34 35.05 8.93
C MET A 1 27.08 35.63 8.35
N ALA A 2 27.04 35.95 7.05
CA ALA A 2 25.79 36.33 6.40
C ALA A 2 24.84 35.12 6.44
N VAL A 3 23.68 35.27 7.08
CA VAL A 3 22.62 34.25 7.03
C VAL A 3 22.13 34.21 5.58
N SER A 4 21.98 33.01 5.01
CA SER A 4 21.45 32.86 3.64
C SER A 4 20.12 33.64 3.53
N PRO A 5 19.91 34.45 2.47
CA PRO A 5 18.66 35.19 2.26
C PRO A 5 17.41 34.29 2.32
N GLU A 6 17.57 33.01 1.95
CA GLU A 6 16.53 31.99 1.99
C GLU A 6 16.10 31.65 3.42
N LEU A 7 17.06 31.57 4.35
CA LEU A 7 16.82 31.33 5.77
C LEU A 7 16.20 32.56 6.45
N GLU A 8 16.59 33.77 6.06
CA GLU A 8 15.97 35.01 6.55
C GLU A 8 14.48 35.08 6.16
N GLY A 9 14.15 34.56 4.96
CA GLY A 9 12.77 34.43 4.48
C GLY A 9 11.86 33.63 5.43
N LEU A 10 12.41 32.62 6.12
CA LEU A 10 11.66 31.76 7.03
C LEU A 10 11.10 32.50 8.26
N ARG A 11 11.54 33.72 8.57
CA ARG A 11 10.97 34.53 9.67
C ARG A 11 9.47 34.82 9.54
N ARG A 12 8.89 34.69 8.34
CA ARG A 12 7.46 34.85 8.07
C ARG A 12 6.91 33.58 7.43
N ILE A 13 5.60 33.32 7.52
CA ILE A 13 4.94 32.31 6.69
C ILE A 13 4.73 32.90 5.29
N ALA A 14 5.01 32.13 4.24
CA ALA A 14 4.59 32.46 2.88
C ALA A 14 3.97 31.24 2.18
N PRO A 15 2.88 31.42 1.42
CA PRO A 15 2.17 30.29 0.80
C PRO A 15 3.10 29.36 0.03
N SER A 16 3.05 28.07 0.39
CA SER A 16 3.82 26.99 -0.26
C SER A 16 5.34 27.17 -0.26
N ARG A 17 5.93 28.04 0.56
CA ARG A 17 7.39 28.19 0.59
C ARG A 17 8.04 26.88 0.98
N PHE A 18 9.05 26.47 0.21
CA PHE A 18 9.86 25.29 0.47
C PHE A 18 11.34 25.65 0.50
N VAL A 19 12.04 25.29 1.58
CA VAL A 19 13.50 25.45 1.72
C VAL A 19 14.06 24.15 2.28
N ALA A 20 15.15 23.64 1.69
CA ALA A 20 15.86 22.48 2.22
C ALA A 20 17.36 22.74 2.27
N PHE A 21 18.02 22.34 3.36
CA PHE A 21 19.44 22.58 3.59
C PHE A 21 20.05 21.50 4.50
N SER A 22 21.37 21.37 4.45
CA SER A 22 22.13 20.50 5.34
C SER A 22 22.45 21.20 6.66
N PHE A 23 22.33 20.49 7.77
CA PHE A 23 22.59 20.98 9.11
C PHE A 23 23.49 20.00 9.88
N PRO A 24 24.51 20.46 10.64
CA PRO A 24 25.36 19.56 11.42
C PRO A 24 24.53 18.66 12.35
N ASN A 25 24.78 17.35 12.32
CA ASN A 25 23.99 16.40 13.07
C ASN A 25 24.23 16.58 14.60
N PRO A 26 23.21 17.03 15.38
CA PRO A 26 23.36 17.27 16.82
C PRO A 26 23.34 15.98 17.66
N PHE A 27 23.16 14.82 17.01
CA PHE A 27 23.13 13.51 17.63
C PHE A 27 24.46 12.75 17.53
N LEU A 28 25.42 13.24 16.74
CA LEU A 28 26.69 12.56 16.49
C LEU A 28 27.37 12.09 17.79
N GLY A 29 27.72 10.81 17.81
CA GLY A 29 28.41 10.18 18.95
C GLY A 29 27.52 9.94 20.17
N HIS A 30 26.22 10.19 20.08
CA HIS A 30 25.28 9.90 21.16
C HIS A 30 24.62 8.53 20.94
N ALA A 31 24.42 7.77 22.01
CA ALA A 31 23.75 6.48 21.97
C ALA A 31 22.27 6.55 21.51
N SER A 32 21.71 7.77 21.45
CA SER A 32 20.35 8.04 20.99
C SER A 32 20.32 8.65 19.58
N ASP A 33 21.40 8.54 18.79
CA ASP A 33 21.36 8.96 17.39
C ASP A 33 20.40 8.05 16.61
N PRO A 34 19.25 8.58 16.14
CA PRO A 34 18.27 7.77 15.41
C PRO A 34 18.78 7.29 14.05
N TYR A 35 19.93 7.81 13.59
CA TYR A 35 20.53 7.53 12.29
C TYR A 35 21.95 6.96 12.40
N GLY A 36 22.41 6.64 13.62
CA GLY A 36 23.73 6.05 13.84
C GLY A 36 23.82 4.63 13.26
N ASP A 37 24.98 4.29 12.70
CA ASP A 37 25.27 2.98 12.08
C ASP A 37 25.67 1.88 13.08
N GLY A 38 25.74 2.19 14.39
CA GLY A 38 26.14 1.24 15.43
C GLY A 38 27.59 0.74 15.31
N GLY A 39 28.36 1.22 14.33
CA GLY A 39 29.72 0.74 14.03
C GLY A 39 30.48 1.78 13.24
N GLY A 40 31.33 2.55 13.93
CA GLY A 40 31.92 3.80 13.45
C GLY A 40 32.86 3.71 12.23
N SER A 41 32.33 3.50 11.04
CA SER A 41 33.08 3.72 9.80
C SER A 41 32.37 4.64 8.82
N GLY A 42 32.82 5.90 8.81
CA GLY A 42 32.98 6.71 7.60
C GLY A 42 31.84 7.68 7.27
N GLY A 43 31.96 8.94 7.72
CA GLY A 43 31.41 10.19 7.13
C GLY A 43 29.89 10.32 6.90
N ALA A 44 29.14 9.22 6.87
CA ALA A 44 27.70 9.19 6.72
C ALA A 44 27.06 9.55 8.07
N GLY A 45 26.33 10.66 8.10
CA GLY A 45 25.64 11.13 9.31
C GLY A 45 26.23 12.40 9.92
N GLU A 46 27.28 13.00 9.35
CA GLU A 46 27.82 14.28 9.85
C GLU A 46 26.82 15.45 9.72
N CYS A 47 25.96 15.38 8.71
CA CYS A 47 24.89 16.34 8.46
C CYS A 47 23.54 15.64 8.35
N LEU A 48 22.50 16.33 8.81
CA LEU A 48 21.10 16.02 8.60
C LEU A 48 20.54 16.97 7.54
N ARG A 49 19.62 16.45 6.72
CA ARG A 49 18.76 17.27 5.89
C ARG A 49 17.66 17.87 6.75
N VAL A 50 17.49 19.18 6.63
CA VAL A 50 16.37 19.94 7.19
C VAL A 50 15.56 20.51 6.04
N ALA A 51 14.28 20.16 5.98
CA ALA A 51 13.34 20.68 5.00
C ALA A 51 12.20 21.41 5.71
N VAL A 52 11.92 22.64 5.28
CA VAL A 52 10.89 23.51 5.84
C VAL A 52 9.86 23.80 4.77
N LEU A 53 8.59 23.54 5.07
CA LEU A 53 7.46 23.80 4.19
C LEU A 53 6.39 24.64 4.90
N ASP A 54 5.99 25.74 4.27
CA ASP A 54 4.87 26.58 4.69
C ASP A 54 3.56 26.15 3.98
N SER A 55 2.45 26.21 4.71
CA SER A 55 1.12 25.83 4.20
C SER A 55 0.67 26.75 3.05
N PRO A 56 0.00 26.22 2.01
CA PRO A 56 -0.66 27.06 1.01
C PRO A 56 -1.91 27.77 1.56
N LEU A 57 -2.45 27.29 2.69
CA LEU A 57 -3.68 27.81 3.29
C LEU A 57 -3.40 29.12 4.05
N PRO A 58 -4.43 29.97 4.25
CA PRO A 58 -4.31 31.19 5.04
C PRO A 58 -3.76 30.89 6.45
N SER A 59 -2.70 31.59 6.83
CA SER A 59 -2.09 31.45 8.16
C SER A 59 -2.95 32.13 9.22
N PRO A 60 -3.17 31.50 10.40
CA PRO A 60 -3.72 32.20 11.56
C PRO A 60 -2.74 33.29 12.06
N PRO A 61 -3.20 34.23 12.92
CA PRO A 61 -2.36 35.29 13.47
C PRO A 61 -1.13 34.77 14.23
N VAL A 62 -1.29 33.66 14.95
CA VAL A 62 -0.21 32.93 15.61
C VAL A 62 -0.03 31.60 14.89
N PRO A 63 0.91 31.50 13.92
CA PRO A 63 1.12 30.28 13.13
C PRO A 63 1.71 29.13 13.95
N GLY A 64 1.10 27.95 13.85
CA GLY A 64 1.63 26.72 14.43
C GLY A 64 2.77 26.15 13.59
N THR A 65 3.82 25.67 14.24
CA THR A 65 4.93 24.93 13.62
C THR A 65 5.01 23.54 14.21
N ALA A 66 5.09 22.51 13.38
CA ALA A 66 5.37 21.14 13.79
C ALA A 66 6.70 20.67 13.21
N ALA A 67 7.37 19.77 13.92
CA ALA A 67 8.56 19.09 13.44
C ALA A 67 8.29 17.59 13.34
N MET A 68 8.97 16.91 12.43
CA MET A 68 8.95 15.45 12.38
C MET A 68 10.33 14.96 11.99
N LEU A 69 10.83 13.98 12.73
CA LEU A 69 12.04 13.26 12.35
C LEU A 69 11.65 12.15 11.37
N VAL A 70 12.27 12.15 10.20
CA VAL A 70 12.08 11.13 9.17
C VAL A 70 12.43 9.75 9.74
N PRO A 71 11.59 8.71 9.55
CA PRO A 71 11.91 7.36 10.01
C PRO A 71 13.21 6.86 9.39
N ALA A 72 14.01 6.15 10.18
CA ALA A 72 15.23 5.54 9.70
C ALA A 72 14.92 4.65 8.48
N GLY A 73 15.79 4.66 7.46
CA GLY A 73 15.56 3.86 6.26
C GLY A 73 14.43 4.33 5.34
N ARG A 74 13.74 5.44 5.65
CA ARG A 74 12.65 5.99 4.82
C ARG A 74 12.99 7.33 4.18
N HIS A 75 14.20 7.87 4.35
CA HIS A 75 14.54 9.23 3.88
C HIS A 75 14.44 9.47 2.39
N ARG A 76 14.41 8.40 1.58
CA ARG A 76 14.22 8.46 0.12
C ARG A 76 12.80 8.13 -0.32
N ASP A 77 11.89 7.86 0.61
CA ASP A 77 10.47 7.73 0.30
C ASP A 77 9.95 9.09 -0.16
N TRP A 78 9.04 9.08 -1.13
CA TRP A 78 8.51 10.32 -1.74
C TRP A 78 7.93 11.28 -0.69
N ILE A 79 7.26 10.73 0.33
CA ILE A 79 6.62 11.49 1.41
C ILE A 79 7.61 12.30 2.24
N PHE A 80 8.86 11.84 2.36
CA PHE A 80 9.92 12.48 3.16
C PHE A 80 11.00 13.18 2.31
N SER A 81 11.11 12.86 1.02
CA SER A 81 12.15 13.40 0.13
C SER A 81 11.67 14.53 -0.78
N THR A 82 10.38 14.58 -1.13
CA THR A 82 9.86 15.52 -2.13
C THR A 82 8.99 16.63 -1.52
N ARG A 83 8.94 17.79 -2.19
CA ARG A 83 8.08 18.92 -1.78
C ARG A 83 6.58 18.53 -1.77
N ALA A 84 6.14 17.74 -2.75
CA ALA A 84 4.75 17.28 -2.83
C ALA A 84 4.40 16.34 -1.66
N GLY A 85 5.32 15.46 -1.28
CA GLY A 85 5.17 14.62 -0.09
C GLY A 85 5.10 15.39 1.21
N HIS A 86 5.96 16.40 1.35
CA HIS A 86 5.91 17.28 2.52
C HIS A 86 4.59 18.04 2.61
N LEU A 87 4.04 18.45 1.47
CA LEU A 87 2.74 19.11 1.41
C LEU A 87 1.62 18.16 1.83
N HIS A 88 1.66 16.90 1.40
CA HIS A 88 0.71 15.88 1.85
C HIS A 88 0.75 15.76 3.39
N LEU A 89 1.94 15.58 3.99
CA LEU A 89 2.08 15.52 5.45
C LEU A 89 1.57 16.79 6.15
N LEU A 90 1.89 17.97 5.63
CA LEU A 90 1.47 19.23 6.23
C LEU A 90 -0.06 19.41 6.22
N LEU A 91 -0.71 19.00 5.14
CA LEU A 91 -2.17 19.09 5.00
C LEU A 91 -2.91 18.10 5.91
N SER A 92 -2.31 16.94 6.24
CA SER A 92 -2.92 15.97 7.16
C SER A 92 -2.89 16.42 8.63
N ILE A 93 -1.88 17.21 9.02
CA ILE A 93 -1.71 17.68 10.41
C ILE A 93 -2.22 19.11 10.68
N GLN A 94 -2.57 19.86 9.63
CA GLN A 94 -3.16 21.22 9.69
C GLN A 94 -2.29 22.30 10.39
N PHE A 95 -0.96 22.16 10.39
CA PHE A 95 -0.05 23.21 10.86
C PHE A 95 0.20 24.29 9.79
N SER A 96 0.75 25.44 10.20
CA SER A 96 1.15 26.50 9.25
C SER A 96 2.53 26.25 8.65
N ARG A 97 3.39 25.52 9.36
CA ARG A 97 4.73 25.12 8.93
C ARG A 97 5.06 23.70 9.39
N LEU A 98 5.64 22.92 8.50
CA LEU A 98 6.24 21.61 8.80
C LEU A 98 7.76 21.69 8.63
N ILE A 99 8.49 21.16 9.62
CA ILE A 99 9.93 20.96 9.58
C ILE A 99 10.22 19.46 9.56
N LEU A 100 10.86 18.97 8.52
CA LEU A 100 11.33 17.60 8.42
C LEU A 100 12.83 17.54 8.63
N VAL A 101 13.26 16.67 9.54
CA VAL A 101 14.67 16.46 9.86
C VAL A 101 14.99 14.99 9.63
N GLY A 102 16.03 14.69 8.87
CA GLY A 102 16.41 13.31 8.59
C GLY A 102 17.77 13.17 7.94
N PRO A 103 18.19 11.94 7.58
CA PRO A 103 19.41 11.72 6.82
C PRO A 103 19.39 12.47 5.49
N GLU A 104 20.58 12.81 5.01
CA GLU A 104 20.74 13.33 3.64
C GLU A 104 20.22 12.33 2.61
N LEU A 105 19.68 12.81 1.50
CA LEU A 105 19.11 11.93 0.46
C LEU A 105 20.17 10.99 -0.17
N SER A 106 21.43 11.41 -0.15
CA SER A 106 22.59 10.63 -0.58
C SER A 106 23.13 9.69 0.48
N ALA A 107 22.62 9.73 1.72
CA ALA A 107 23.09 8.87 2.79
C ALA A 107 22.83 7.39 2.42
N PRO A 108 23.81 6.50 2.66
CA PRO A 108 23.66 5.08 2.37
C PRO A 108 22.54 4.46 3.22
N PHE A 109 21.92 3.40 2.71
CA PHE A 109 21.00 2.59 3.49
C PHE A 109 21.79 1.54 4.29
N PRO A 110 21.58 1.42 5.61
CA PRO A 110 22.04 0.24 6.32
C PRO A 110 21.30 -0.99 5.78
N ARG A 111 21.92 -2.17 5.90
CA ARG A 111 21.33 -3.41 5.36
C ARG A 111 20.01 -3.78 6.05
N VAL A 112 19.98 -3.62 7.37
CA VAL A 112 18.78 -3.76 8.19
C VAL A 112 18.64 -2.51 9.04
N VAL A 113 17.44 -1.97 9.07
CA VAL A 113 17.05 -0.76 9.77
C VAL A 113 16.17 -1.17 10.95
N PRO A 114 16.57 -0.90 12.20
CA PRO A 114 15.66 -0.99 13.34
C PRO A 114 14.57 0.09 13.25
N CYS A 115 13.32 -0.33 13.30
CA CYS A 115 12.14 0.54 13.25
C CYS A 115 11.56 0.72 14.67
N VAL A 116 12.43 0.95 15.66
CA VAL A 116 12.00 0.99 17.06
C VAL A 116 11.11 2.21 17.31
N ALA A 117 9.95 1.99 17.94
CA ALA A 117 9.09 3.05 18.42
C ALA A 117 9.90 4.00 19.32
N ARG A 118 9.80 5.30 19.04
CA ARG A 118 10.55 6.27 19.83
C ARG A 118 9.96 6.43 21.22
N PRO A 119 10.81 6.60 22.25
CA PRO A 119 10.32 6.84 23.59
C PRO A 119 9.54 8.15 23.64
N ASP A 120 8.52 8.22 24.50
CA ASP A 120 7.81 9.45 24.83
C ASP A 120 8.14 9.82 26.29
N PRO A 121 8.83 10.95 26.55
CA PRO A 121 9.28 11.96 25.59
C PRO A 121 10.54 11.56 24.81
N ASP A 122 10.60 11.98 23.53
CA ASP A 122 11.74 11.70 22.66
C ASP A 122 12.94 12.61 23.03
N PRO A 123 14.10 12.05 23.44
CA PRO A 123 15.28 12.85 23.78
C PRO A 123 15.80 13.67 22.59
N ALA A 124 15.48 13.28 21.36
CA ALA A 124 15.85 14.03 20.17
C ALA A 124 15.17 15.41 20.11
N HIS A 125 13.97 15.54 20.69
CA HIS A 125 13.25 16.81 20.72
C HIS A 125 14.05 17.90 21.46
N ALA A 126 14.60 17.57 22.64
CA ALA A 126 15.39 18.53 23.42
C ALA A 126 16.65 18.99 22.67
N ARG A 127 17.30 18.09 21.92
CA ARG A 127 18.50 18.39 21.13
C ARG A 127 18.21 19.22 19.89
N LEU A 128 17.07 19.01 19.24
CA LEU A 128 16.65 19.77 18.07
C LEU A 128 16.03 21.12 18.44
N ARG A 129 15.58 21.29 19.69
CA ARG A 129 14.86 22.50 20.15
C ARG A 129 15.51 23.82 19.71
N PRO A 130 16.84 24.05 19.80
CA PRO A 130 17.45 25.29 19.33
C PRO A 130 17.25 25.53 17.83
N LEU A 131 17.41 24.48 17.01
CA LEU A 131 17.17 24.54 15.57
C LEU A 131 15.69 24.78 15.27
N LEU A 132 14.79 24.04 15.91
CA LEU A 132 13.35 24.16 15.67
C LEU A 132 12.84 25.56 16.01
N LEU A 133 13.25 26.12 17.14
CA LEU A 133 12.89 27.49 17.54
C LEU A 133 13.45 28.54 16.56
N ALA A 134 14.66 28.35 16.04
CA ALA A 134 15.24 29.24 15.05
C ALA A 134 14.48 29.23 13.70
N LEU A 135 13.77 28.14 13.41
CA LEU A 135 12.97 27.97 12.20
C LEU A 135 11.48 28.33 12.41
N CYS A 136 11.07 28.71 13.61
CA CYS A 136 9.73 29.22 13.86
C CYS A 136 9.56 30.62 13.23
N PRO A 137 8.38 30.93 12.67
CA PRO A 137 8.08 32.30 12.25
C PRO A 137 8.04 33.24 13.46
N VAL A 138 8.43 34.50 13.27
CA VAL A 138 8.49 35.50 14.36
C VAL A 138 7.13 35.69 15.03
N ALA A 139 6.03 35.60 14.27
CA ALA A 139 4.66 35.69 14.78
C ALA A 139 4.28 34.56 15.77
N ALA A 140 5.02 33.44 15.79
CA ALA A 140 4.79 32.36 16.75
C ALA A 140 5.28 32.72 18.17
N PHE A 141 6.16 33.72 18.32
CA PHE A 141 6.66 34.22 19.61
C PHE A 141 5.76 35.30 20.21
N TRP A 142 4.44 35.13 20.06
CA TRP A 142 3.44 36.08 20.53
C TRP A 142 3.50 36.23 22.07
N ASP A 143 3.33 37.46 22.56
CA ASP A 143 3.30 37.80 23.99
C ASP A 143 4.53 37.32 24.79
N ASN A 144 5.71 37.33 24.15
CA ASN A 144 6.97 36.80 24.70
C ASN A 144 6.93 35.31 25.08
N ALA A 145 5.93 34.55 24.59
CA ALA A 145 5.89 33.10 24.76
C ALA A 145 6.88 32.42 23.82
N VAL A 146 7.51 31.34 24.30
CA VAL A 146 8.29 30.45 23.44
C VAL A 146 7.32 29.45 22.82
N PRO A 147 7.22 29.36 21.48
CA PRO A 147 6.31 28.43 20.84
C PRO A 147 6.70 26.99 21.18
N ASP A 148 5.70 26.15 21.41
CA ASP A 148 5.90 24.72 21.47
C ASP A 148 5.91 24.16 20.04
N VAL A 149 6.92 23.34 19.73
CA VAL A 149 7.07 22.71 18.41
C VAL A 149 6.95 21.22 18.62
N PRO A 150 5.76 20.62 18.47
CA PRO A 150 5.59 19.19 18.68
C PRO A 150 6.48 18.42 17.71
N LEU A 151 7.17 17.40 18.23
CA LEU A 151 7.92 16.44 17.44
C LEU A 151 7.01 15.25 17.12
N LEU A 152 6.45 15.27 15.92
CA LEU A 152 5.55 14.24 15.43
C LEU A 152 6.32 12.94 15.14
N THR A 153 5.66 11.81 15.40
CA THR A 153 6.17 10.47 15.10
C THR A 153 5.33 9.88 13.97
N PHE A 154 6.00 9.31 12.97
CA PHE A 154 5.35 8.42 12.01
C PHE A 154 5.37 7.02 12.62
N GLN A 155 4.21 6.50 12.98
CA GLN A 155 4.10 5.13 13.52
C GLN A 155 3.78 4.18 12.37
N ASP A 156 4.63 3.15 12.22
CA ASP A 156 4.29 1.92 11.52
C ASP A 156 4.52 0.74 12.48
N ASP A 157 3.88 -0.41 12.21
CA ASP A 157 4.00 -1.61 13.05
C ASP A 157 5.32 -2.37 12.79
N LEU A 158 6.33 -1.70 12.24
CA LEU A 158 7.59 -2.33 11.86
C LEU A 158 8.53 -2.41 13.05
N LEU A 159 9.17 -3.56 13.23
CA LEU A 159 10.29 -3.76 14.14
C LEU A 159 11.62 -3.62 13.40
N LEU A 160 11.69 -4.18 12.18
CA LEU A 160 12.87 -4.17 11.32
C LEU A 160 12.47 -3.99 9.86
N LEU A 161 13.37 -3.38 9.08
CA LEU A 161 13.23 -3.20 7.64
C LEU A 161 14.55 -3.51 6.92
N ALA A 162 14.47 -4.29 5.84
CA ALA A 162 15.61 -4.65 5.01
C ALA A 162 15.26 -4.49 3.52
N PRO A 163 15.78 -3.48 2.81
CA PRO A 163 15.58 -3.35 1.37
C PRO A 163 16.26 -4.52 0.64
N VAL A 164 15.48 -5.27 -0.14
CA VAL A 164 15.96 -6.43 -0.91
C VAL A 164 16.36 -6.02 -2.31
N LYS A 165 15.52 -5.23 -2.98
CA LYS A 165 15.72 -4.87 -4.39
C LYS A 165 15.07 -3.54 -4.73
N PHE A 166 15.80 -2.67 -5.41
CA PHE A 166 15.25 -1.53 -6.12
C PHE A 166 15.20 -1.85 -7.62
N VAL A 167 14.07 -1.59 -8.25
CA VAL A 167 13.87 -1.77 -9.70
C VAL A 167 13.06 -0.61 -10.26
N THR A 168 13.06 -0.46 -11.58
CA THR A 168 12.26 0.55 -12.26
C THR A 168 11.61 -0.09 -13.47
N GLY A 169 10.27 -0.05 -13.51
CA GLY A 169 9.48 -0.51 -14.63
C GLY A 169 9.05 0.63 -15.55
N PRO A 170 8.77 0.36 -16.83
CA PRO A 170 8.35 1.38 -17.80
C PRO A 170 6.97 1.99 -17.52
N VAL A 171 6.09 1.32 -16.77
CA VAL A 171 4.72 1.78 -16.51
C VAL A 171 4.57 2.23 -15.06
N VAL A 172 5.01 1.41 -14.11
CA VAL A 172 4.87 1.70 -12.67
C VAL A 172 5.95 2.67 -12.17
N GLY A 173 7.11 2.73 -12.84
CA GLY A 173 8.24 3.53 -12.41
C GLY A 173 9.07 2.83 -11.32
N GLU A 174 9.64 3.61 -10.40
CA GLU A 174 10.49 3.05 -9.35
C GLU A 174 9.70 2.19 -8.35
N MET A 175 10.26 1.05 -7.98
CA MET A 175 9.69 0.09 -7.03
C MET A 175 10.75 -0.38 -6.04
N VAL A 176 10.31 -0.79 -4.87
CA VAL A 176 11.16 -1.44 -3.85
C VAL A 176 10.51 -2.73 -3.37
N VAL A 177 11.34 -3.77 -3.30
CA VAL A 177 11.07 -5.00 -2.56
C VAL A 177 11.79 -4.88 -1.23
N GLU A 178 11.06 -5.03 -0.13
CA GLU A 178 11.60 -4.96 1.23
C GLU A 178 11.11 -6.14 2.06
N ASP A 179 12.01 -6.72 2.86
CA ASP A 179 11.67 -7.69 3.89
C ASP A 179 11.53 -6.93 5.22
N VAL A 180 10.47 -7.20 5.96
CA VAL A 180 10.14 -6.50 7.20
C VAL A 180 9.80 -7.48 8.31
N ALA A 181 10.16 -7.12 9.54
CA ALA A 181 9.61 -7.77 10.73
C ALA A 181 8.51 -6.87 11.30
N ILE A 182 7.34 -7.42 11.54
CA ILE A 182 6.15 -6.70 12.03
C ILE A 182 5.87 -7.15 13.47
N ASP A 183 5.52 -6.20 14.33
CA ASP A 183 5.06 -6.52 15.68
C ASP A 183 3.68 -7.20 15.62
N ASN A 184 3.56 -8.31 16.35
CA ASN A 184 2.37 -9.16 16.36
C ASN A 184 2.02 -9.60 17.80
N ALA A 185 2.36 -8.76 18.79
CA ALA A 185 2.12 -9.06 20.20
C ALA A 185 0.63 -9.39 20.46
N PRO A 186 0.32 -10.43 21.27
CA PRO A 186 1.24 -11.21 22.11
C PRO A 186 1.96 -12.36 21.38
N GLY A 187 1.70 -12.56 20.09
CA GLY A 187 2.36 -13.55 19.25
C GLY A 187 3.80 -13.16 18.86
N PRO A 188 4.54 -14.08 18.23
CA PRO A 188 5.86 -13.78 17.70
C PRO A 188 5.77 -12.81 16.52
N ALA A 189 6.77 -11.94 16.38
CA ALA A 189 6.91 -11.04 15.25
C ALA A 189 6.81 -11.81 13.92
N GLU A 190 6.04 -11.27 12.99
CA GLU A 190 5.85 -11.86 11.67
C GLU A 190 6.86 -11.30 10.67
N LEU A 191 7.37 -12.15 9.78
CA LEU A 191 8.27 -11.73 8.70
C LEU A 191 7.49 -11.64 7.41
N HIS A 192 7.46 -10.47 6.80
CA HIS A 192 6.76 -10.24 5.54
C HIS A 192 7.70 -9.70 4.47
N ARG A 193 7.36 -9.96 3.21
CA ARG A 193 7.93 -9.28 2.06
C ARG A 193 6.90 -8.34 1.46
N ARG A 194 7.31 -7.10 1.20
CA ARG A 194 6.47 -6.04 0.65
C ARG A 194 6.98 -5.60 -0.71
N LEU A 195 6.05 -5.42 -1.65
CA LEU A 195 6.25 -4.66 -2.88
C LEU A 195 5.65 -3.28 -2.68
N ARG A 196 6.43 -2.24 -2.93
CA ARG A 196 5.97 -0.85 -2.88
C ARG A 196 6.33 -0.11 -4.15
N PHE A 197 5.36 0.63 -4.67
CA PHE A 197 5.55 1.52 -5.81
C PHE A 197 5.90 2.91 -5.31
N LYS A 198 7.07 3.46 -5.67
CA LYS A 198 7.54 4.74 -5.11
C LYS A 198 6.74 5.95 -5.60
N ARG A 199 5.92 5.79 -6.65
CA ARG A 199 4.94 6.80 -7.09
C ARG A 199 3.78 6.99 -6.10
N MET A 200 3.45 5.98 -5.30
CA MET A 200 2.42 6.01 -4.25
C MET A 200 3.09 5.77 -2.89
N PRO A 201 3.46 6.85 -2.18
CA PRO A 201 4.23 6.76 -0.95
C PRO A 201 3.42 6.08 0.15
N CYS A 202 4.06 5.24 0.95
CA CYS A 202 3.47 4.50 2.07
C CYS A 202 2.42 3.42 1.71
N LEU A 203 1.91 3.38 0.48
CA LEU A 203 1.06 2.27 0.04
C LEU A 203 1.91 1.01 -0.18
N VAL A 204 1.59 -0.04 0.58
CA VAL A 204 2.08 -1.39 0.33
C VAL A 204 1.21 -1.99 -0.76
N GLN A 205 1.79 -2.23 -1.93
CA GLN A 205 1.05 -2.75 -3.08
C GLN A 205 0.76 -4.24 -2.88
N THR A 206 1.78 -5.05 -2.59
CA THR A 206 1.60 -6.48 -2.25
C THR A 206 2.38 -6.80 -1.00
N GLN A 207 1.78 -7.61 -0.12
CA GLN A 207 2.44 -8.17 1.05
C GLN A 207 2.23 -9.69 1.13
N VAL A 208 3.30 -10.44 1.39
CA VAL A 208 3.26 -11.88 1.60
C VAL A 208 4.02 -12.27 2.86
N ARG A 209 3.59 -13.34 3.54
CA ARG A 209 4.33 -13.94 4.65
C ARG A 209 5.61 -14.60 4.15
N LEU A 210 6.66 -14.53 4.96
CA LEU A 210 7.91 -15.22 4.75
C LEU A 210 8.07 -16.33 5.78
N CYS A 211 8.38 -17.52 5.31
CA CYS A 211 8.81 -18.63 6.14
C CYS A 211 10.33 -18.65 6.23
N ARG A 212 10.85 -18.95 7.43
CA ARG A 212 12.28 -19.23 7.61
C ARG A 212 12.60 -20.65 7.19
N ALA A 213 13.72 -20.82 6.50
CA ALA A 213 14.28 -22.14 6.26
C ALA A 213 14.58 -22.83 7.61
N PRO A 214 14.41 -24.16 7.73
CA PRO A 214 14.65 -24.89 8.97
C PRO A 214 16.06 -24.64 9.57
N ALA A 215 17.06 -24.44 8.71
CA ALA A 215 18.44 -24.16 9.10
C ALA A 215 18.63 -22.78 9.78
N ALA A 216 17.68 -21.86 9.65
CA ALA A 216 17.71 -20.51 10.23
C ALA A 216 16.72 -20.32 11.39
N ALA A 217 16.13 -21.41 11.90
CA ALA A 217 15.14 -21.35 12.97
C ALA A 217 15.68 -20.74 14.28
N SER A 218 16.98 -20.93 14.56
CA SER A 218 17.64 -20.39 15.76
C SER A 218 18.24 -19.00 15.57
N SER A 219 18.23 -18.44 14.35
CA SER A 219 18.82 -17.13 14.06
C SER A 219 17.94 -15.99 14.58
N SER A 220 18.57 -14.91 15.01
CA SER A 220 17.85 -13.68 15.36
C SER A 220 17.14 -13.09 14.13
N LEU A 221 16.15 -12.23 14.36
CA LEU A 221 15.44 -11.54 13.27
C LEU A 221 16.39 -10.70 12.40
N VAL A 222 17.36 -10.03 13.03
CA VAL A 222 18.36 -9.19 12.34
C VAL A 222 19.24 -10.07 11.45
N GLU A 223 19.84 -11.13 11.98
CA GLU A 223 20.68 -12.06 11.20
C GLU A 223 19.89 -12.69 10.05
N THR A 224 18.61 -13.02 10.28
CA THR A 224 17.74 -13.59 9.26
C THR A 224 17.53 -12.61 8.08
N LEU A 225 17.34 -11.33 8.38
CA LEU A 225 17.15 -10.28 7.36
C LEU A 225 18.47 -9.84 6.70
N GLU A 226 19.60 -9.92 7.42
CA GLU A 226 20.94 -9.65 6.87
C GLU A 226 21.45 -10.79 5.96
N GLY A 227 21.02 -12.02 6.24
CA GLY A 227 21.37 -13.22 5.50
C GLY A 227 20.95 -13.12 4.03
N SER A 228 21.93 -13.17 3.13
CA SER A 228 21.73 -12.99 1.69
C SER A 228 20.78 -14.05 1.10
N GLY A 229 19.49 -13.74 1.00
CA GLY A 229 18.51 -14.28 0.04
C GLY A 229 18.16 -15.78 0.08
N GLY A 230 18.84 -16.61 0.86
CA GLY A 230 18.65 -18.08 0.86
C GLY A 230 17.79 -18.64 2.00
N PHE A 231 17.53 -17.85 3.04
CA PHE A 231 16.85 -18.33 4.27
C PHE A 231 15.37 -17.98 4.35
N LEU A 232 14.86 -17.12 3.47
CA LEU A 232 13.48 -16.65 3.48
C LEU A 232 12.77 -17.04 2.18
N GLN A 233 11.63 -17.68 2.32
CA GLN A 233 10.77 -18.07 1.20
C GLN A 233 9.37 -17.49 1.41
N SER A 234 8.79 -16.96 0.34
CA SER A 234 7.39 -16.52 0.35
C SER A 234 6.47 -17.71 0.58
N GLU A 235 5.47 -17.53 1.44
CA GLU A 235 4.44 -18.53 1.68
C GLU A 235 3.46 -18.55 0.48
N VAL A 236 3.75 -19.40 -0.51
CA VAL A 236 2.95 -19.50 -1.73
C VAL A 236 1.61 -20.17 -1.46
N GLY A 237 0.52 -19.52 -1.84
CA GLY A 237 -0.84 -20.04 -1.60
C GLY A 237 -1.25 -20.07 -0.12
N GLY A 238 -0.48 -19.41 0.75
CA GLY A 238 -0.83 -19.19 2.15
C GLY A 238 -1.94 -18.15 2.34
N SER A 239 -2.10 -17.71 3.60
CA SER A 239 -3.09 -16.69 3.94
C SER A 239 -2.79 -15.35 3.26
N LEU A 240 -3.82 -14.73 2.68
CA LEU A 240 -3.73 -13.39 2.11
C LEU A 240 -3.49 -12.38 3.22
N VAL A 241 -2.37 -11.65 3.16
CA VAL A 241 -1.98 -10.76 4.27
C VAL A 241 -2.74 -9.43 4.24
N GLN A 242 -3.09 -8.93 3.06
CA GLN A 242 -3.82 -7.68 2.91
C GLN A 242 -5.34 -7.92 3.08
N PRO A 243 -6.01 -7.23 4.03
CA PRO A 243 -7.42 -7.47 4.32
C PRO A 243 -8.35 -7.28 3.12
N TYR A 244 -8.10 -6.28 2.27
CA TYR A 244 -8.93 -6.05 1.08
C TYR A 244 -8.85 -7.22 0.08
N LEU A 245 -7.72 -7.94 -0.01
CA LEU A 245 -7.61 -9.13 -0.85
C LEU A 245 -8.44 -10.30 -0.29
N GLN A 246 -8.49 -10.46 1.04
CA GLN A 246 -9.38 -11.42 1.68
C GLN A 246 -10.84 -11.08 1.39
N ALA A 247 -11.23 -9.80 1.49
CA ALA A 247 -12.56 -9.32 1.14
C ALA A 247 -12.90 -9.51 -0.35
N MET A 248 -11.96 -9.29 -1.27
CA MET A 248 -12.14 -9.60 -2.69
C MET A 248 -12.43 -11.07 -2.92
N VAL A 249 -11.67 -11.95 -2.27
CA VAL A 249 -11.91 -13.40 -2.33
C VAL A 249 -13.27 -13.74 -1.71
N ALA A 250 -13.64 -13.13 -0.57
CA ALA A 250 -14.94 -13.31 0.09
C ALA A 250 -16.13 -13.03 -0.85
N GLY A 251 -16.00 -12.08 -1.77
CA GLY A 251 -17.02 -11.77 -2.79
C GLY A 251 -17.45 -12.98 -3.63
N LEU A 252 -16.60 -14.01 -3.78
CA LEU A 252 -16.95 -15.26 -4.47
C LEU A 252 -18.04 -16.06 -3.74
N ALA A 253 -18.28 -15.81 -2.46
CA ALA A 253 -19.32 -16.49 -1.69
C ALA A 253 -20.72 -16.27 -2.25
N VAL A 254 -20.94 -15.12 -2.89
CA VAL A 254 -22.22 -14.74 -3.54
C VAL A 254 -22.62 -15.75 -4.63
N ILE A 255 -21.65 -16.44 -5.25
CA ILE A 255 -21.88 -17.44 -6.30
C ILE A 255 -21.32 -18.82 -5.92
N ALA A 256 -21.12 -19.08 -4.63
CA ALA A 256 -20.58 -20.33 -4.14
C ALA A 256 -21.34 -21.58 -4.64
N PRO A 257 -22.69 -21.62 -4.69
CA PRO A 257 -23.40 -22.79 -5.18
C PRO A 257 -23.07 -23.13 -6.64
N SER A 258 -23.01 -22.12 -7.52
CA SER A 258 -22.69 -22.32 -8.94
C SER A 258 -21.24 -22.73 -9.16
N ILE A 259 -20.31 -22.23 -8.34
CA ILE A 259 -18.91 -22.65 -8.36
C ILE A 259 -18.79 -24.12 -7.91
N GLU A 260 -19.45 -24.49 -6.81
CA GLU A 260 -19.44 -25.85 -6.29
C GLU A 260 -20.04 -26.84 -7.31
N GLU A 261 -21.17 -26.51 -7.93
CA GLU A 261 -21.78 -27.32 -9.00
C GLU A 261 -20.83 -27.52 -10.18
N SER A 262 -20.14 -26.46 -10.60
CA SER A 262 -19.13 -26.50 -11.67
C SER A 262 -18.00 -27.48 -11.33
N ILE A 263 -17.45 -27.36 -10.10
CA ILE A 263 -16.37 -28.23 -9.61
C ILE A 263 -16.84 -29.69 -9.52
N GLN A 264 -18.03 -29.95 -8.99
CA GLN A 264 -18.63 -31.30 -8.90
C GLN A 264 -18.86 -31.93 -10.28
N SER A 265 -19.13 -31.10 -11.29
CA SER A 265 -19.26 -31.50 -12.69
C SER A 265 -17.92 -31.72 -13.40
N GLY A 266 -16.79 -31.56 -12.69
CA GLY A 266 -15.44 -31.70 -13.24
C GLY A 266 -14.98 -30.50 -14.08
N VAL A 267 -15.72 -29.39 -14.04
CA VAL A 267 -15.37 -28.15 -14.75
C VAL A 267 -14.66 -27.22 -13.77
N ARG A 268 -13.48 -26.72 -14.16
CA ARG A 268 -12.73 -25.78 -13.34
C ARG A 268 -13.24 -24.35 -13.57
N PRO A 269 -13.69 -23.62 -12.53
CA PRO A 269 -14.10 -22.23 -12.65
C PRO A 269 -12.98 -21.34 -13.19
N ARG A 270 -13.34 -20.26 -13.89
CA ARG A 270 -12.38 -19.34 -14.52
C ARG A 270 -12.39 -17.98 -13.83
N CYS A 271 -11.21 -17.45 -13.50
CA CYS A 271 -11.03 -16.10 -12.95
C CYS A 271 -10.13 -15.26 -13.86
N LEU A 272 -10.54 -14.03 -14.17
CA LEU A 272 -9.69 -12.99 -14.73
C LEU A 272 -9.28 -12.05 -13.59
N CYS A 273 -7.99 -11.92 -13.31
CA CYS A 273 -7.42 -10.93 -12.39
C CYS A 273 -6.83 -9.76 -13.20
N ALA A 274 -7.51 -8.62 -13.20
CA ALA A 274 -7.01 -7.37 -13.76
C ALA A 274 -6.18 -6.65 -12.69
N GLY A 275 -4.86 -6.65 -12.87
CA GLY A 275 -3.88 -6.32 -11.84
C GLY A 275 -3.33 -7.59 -11.19
N VAL A 276 -2.02 -7.83 -11.32
CA VAL A 276 -1.36 -8.98 -10.69
C VAL A 276 -0.56 -8.53 -9.47
N GLY A 277 0.12 -7.40 -9.56
CA GLY A 277 1.02 -6.95 -8.49
C GLY A 277 2.09 -8.00 -8.18
N GLY A 278 2.30 -8.29 -6.89
CA GLY A 278 3.18 -9.37 -6.45
C GLY A 278 2.59 -10.78 -6.61
N GLY A 279 1.36 -10.93 -7.13
CA GLY A 279 0.77 -12.23 -7.48
C GLY A 279 0.05 -12.96 -6.35
N SER A 280 -0.14 -12.34 -5.18
CA SER A 280 -0.83 -12.95 -4.03
C SER A 280 -2.26 -13.38 -4.37
N LEU A 281 -3.07 -12.47 -4.93
CA LEU A 281 -4.46 -12.75 -5.32
C LEU A 281 -4.58 -13.91 -6.32
N PRO A 282 -3.94 -13.86 -7.52
CA PRO A 282 -4.06 -14.96 -8.48
C PRO A 282 -3.50 -16.29 -7.94
N MET A 283 -2.42 -16.28 -7.14
CA MET A 283 -1.91 -17.50 -6.51
C MET A 283 -2.89 -18.09 -5.50
N SER A 284 -3.54 -17.28 -4.66
CA SER A 284 -4.51 -17.78 -3.68
C SER A 284 -5.76 -18.36 -4.35
N ILE A 285 -6.23 -17.77 -5.44
CA ILE A 285 -7.36 -18.31 -6.21
C ILE A 285 -6.95 -19.62 -6.92
N ARG A 286 -5.74 -19.66 -7.50
CA ARG A 286 -5.21 -20.86 -8.17
C ARG A 286 -4.98 -22.02 -7.20
N VAL A 287 -4.29 -21.78 -6.08
CA VAL A 287 -3.85 -22.82 -5.14
C VAL A 287 -4.95 -23.15 -4.13
N GLY A 288 -5.58 -22.14 -3.53
CA GLY A 288 -6.57 -22.33 -2.48
C GLY A 288 -7.97 -22.65 -3.01
N LEU A 289 -8.38 -22.04 -4.12
CA LEU A 289 -9.73 -22.25 -4.68
C LEU A 289 -9.77 -23.10 -5.94
N GLN A 290 -8.60 -23.45 -6.48
CA GLN A 290 -8.48 -24.35 -7.63
C GLN A 290 -9.12 -23.80 -8.92
N PHE A 291 -9.00 -22.50 -9.21
CA PHE A 291 -9.51 -21.91 -10.46
C PHE A 291 -8.49 -22.00 -11.60
N ASN A 292 -8.99 -21.89 -12.83
CA ASN A 292 -8.23 -21.44 -14.01
C ASN A 292 -8.10 -19.92 -13.96
N VAL A 293 -6.91 -19.41 -13.75
CA VAL A 293 -6.65 -17.99 -13.52
C VAL A 293 -5.88 -17.39 -14.69
N LEU A 294 -6.41 -16.28 -15.22
CA LEU A 294 -5.70 -15.40 -16.15
C LEU A 294 -5.40 -14.09 -15.43
N GLY A 295 -4.13 -13.79 -15.18
CA GLY A 295 -3.69 -12.49 -14.65
C GLY A 295 -3.25 -11.55 -15.75
N VAL A 296 -3.53 -10.26 -15.61
CA VAL A 296 -3.07 -9.21 -16.54
C VAL A 296 -2.38 -8.10 -15.76
N GLU A 297 -1.15 -7.79 -16.14
CA GLU A 297 -0.34 -6.76 -15.51
C GLU A 297 0.21 -5.80 -16.56
N ALA A 298 0.13 -4.50 -16.31
CA ALA A 298 0.57 -3.51 -17.29
C ALA A 298 2.10 -3.43 -17.41
N ASP A 299 2.81 -3.78 -16.34
CA ASP A 299 4.27 -3.69 -16.27
C ASP A 299 4.95 -5.07 -16.19
N GLY A 300 5.69 -5.45 -17.24
CA GLY A 300 6.44 -6.71 -17.26
C GLY A 300 7.47 -6.84 -16.13
N VAL A 301 8.03 -5.72 -15.64
CA VAL A 301 8.99 -5.73 -14.53
C VAL A 301 8.28 -6.07 -13.21
N VAL A 302 7.01 -5.71 -13.04
CA VAL A 302 6.21 -6.12 -11.89
C VAL A 302 6.04 -7.64 -11.89
N LEU A 303 5.74 -8.25 -13.04
CA LEU A 303 5.67 -9.72 -13.16
C LEU A 303 7.01 -10.40 -12.87
N ASP A 304 8.12 -9.84 -13.33
CA ASP A 304 9.45 -10.36 -13.01
C ASP A 304 9.73 -10.28 -11.51
N VAL A 305 9.33 -9.19 -10.84
CA VAL A 305 9.42 -9.07 -9.39
C VAL A 305 8.54 -10.11 -8.70
N ALA A 306 7.29 -10.28 -9.13
CA ALA A 306 6.38 -11.26 -8.57
C ALA A 306 6.93 -12.69 -8.65
N ARG A 307 7.48 -13.09 -9.81
CA ARG A 307 8.11 -14.40 -10.02
C ARG A 307 9.36 -14.61 -9.17
N ASN A 308 10.25 -13.61 -9.16
CA ASN A 308 11.57 -13.76 -8.52
C ASN A 308 11.54 -13.56 -6.99
N HIS A 309 10.54 -12.84 -6.48
CA HIS A 309 10.54 -12.41 -5.08
C HIS A 309 9.27 -12.74 -4.29
N PHE A 310 8.12 -12.97 -4.93
CA PHE A 310 6.84 -13.19 -4.23
C PHE A 310 6.25 -14.58 -4.43
N GLY A 311 6.91 -15.43 -5.23
CA GLY A 311 6.49 -16.81 -5.44
C GLY A 311 5.31 -16.96 -6.42
N LEU A 312 5.15 -16.00 -7.35
CA LEU A 312 4.25 -16.19 -8.49
C LEU A 312 4.80 -17.31 -9.39
N VAL A 313 4.04 -18.39 -9.53
CA VAL A 313 4.40 -19.54 -10.36
C VAL A 313 3.29 -19.81 -11.36
N GLU A 314 3.60 -19.68 -12.64
CA GLU A 314 2.69 -20.05 -13.73
C GLU A 314 2.70 -21.58 -13.93
N ASP A 315 1.53 -22.14 -14.20
CA ASP A 315 1.34 -23.55 -14.51
C ASP A 315 0.21 -23.74 -15.52
N GLU A 316 -0.30 -24.96 -15.69
CA GLU A 316 -1.40 -25.24 -16.62
C GLU A 316 -2.69 -24.46 -16.33
N PHE A 317 -2.88 -24.00 -15.08
CA PHE A 317 -4.11 -23.35 -14.64
C PHE A 317 -3.91 -21.92 -14.15
N LEU A 318 -2.69 -21.38 -14.16
CA LEU A 318 -2.41 -19.97 -13.93
C LEU A 318 -1.45 -19.44 -14.99
N HIS A 319 -1.93 -18.46 -15.76
CA HIS A 319 -1.14 -17.74 -16.75
C HIS A 319 -1.21 -16.24 -16.50
N VAL A 320 -0.10 -15.53 -16.68
CA VAL A 320 -0.07 -14.07 -16.60
C VAL A 320 0.36 -13.45 -17.92
N HIS A 321 -0.25 -12.33 -18.28
CA HIS A 321 0.03 -11.60 -19.52
C HIS A 321 0.41 -10.15 -19.22
N VAL A 322 1.41 -9.65 -19.92
CA VAL A 322 1.73 -8.22 -19.91
C VAL A 322 0.76 -7.50 -20.84
N GLY A 323 0.00 -6.54 -20.32
CA GLY A 323 -0.93 -5.76 -21.13
C GLY A 323 -1.88 -4.88 -20.32
N ASP A 324 -2.68 -4.09 -21.03
CA ASP A 324 -3.76 -3.29 -20.45
C ASP A 324 -4.98 -4.19 -20.20
N ALA A 325 -5.34 -4.36 -18.92
CA ALA A 325 -6.44 -5.22 -18.52
C ALA A 325 -7.80 -4.71 -19.00
N ILE A 326 -8.00 -3.39 -19.09
CA ILE A 326 -9.24 -2.78 -19.59
C ILE A 326 -9.39 -3.11 -21.07
N GLN A 327 -8.33 -2.90 -21.86
CA GLN A 327 -8.32 -3.28 -23.28
C GLN A 327 -8.53 -4.78 -23.48
N MET A 328 -7.97 -5.62 -22.60
CA MET A 328 -8.16 -7.07 -22.69
C MET A 328 -9.63 -7.46 -22.45
N ILE A 329 -10.30 -6.86 -21.45
CA ILE A 329 -11.74 -7.08 -21.20
C ILE A 329 -12.57 -6.69 -22.42
N GLU A 330 -12.31 -5.51 -23.01
CA GLU A 330 -13.00 -5.07 -24.22
C GLU A 330 -12.76 -6.01 -25.41
N ASN A 331 -11.52 -6.48 -25.59
CA ASN A 331 -11.16 -7.39 -26.66
C ASN A 331 -11.85 -8.75 -26.51
N PHE A 332 -11.94 -9.30 -25.30
CA PHE A 332 -12.70 -10.53 -25.06
C PHE A 332 -14.19 -10.35 -25.37
N SER A 333 -14.77 -9.22 -24.96
CA SER A 333 -16.18 -8.89 -25.27
C SER A 333 -16.45 -8.83 -26.77
N ARG A 334 -15.53 -8.26 -27.57
CA ARG A 334 -15.68 -8.16 -29.04
C ARG A 334 -15.48 -9.48 -29.78
N ARG A 335 -14.57 -10.34 -29.31
CA ARG A 335 -14.27 -11.63 -29.96
C ARG A 335 -15.42 -12.63 -29.76
N GLY A 336 -16.07 -12.60 -28.61
CA GLY A 336 -17.28 -13.38 -28.34
C GLY A 336 -17.07 -14.88 -28.50
N GLU A 337 -15.99 -15.46 -27.97
CA GLU A 337 -15.72 -16.89 -28.10
C GLU A 337 -16.68 -17.72 -27.22
N PRO A 338 -17.65 -18.44 -27.83
CA PRO A 338 -18.63 -19.21 -27.08
C PRO A 338 -17.93 -20.40 -26.41
N GLY A 339 -17.92 -20.41 -25.08
CA GLY A 339 -17.25 -21.44 -24.25
C GLY A 339 -16.09 -20.93 -23.39
N MET A 340 -15.74 -19.63 -23.47
CA MET A 340 -14.63 -19.06 -22.71
C MET A 340 -15.02 -18.03 -21.64
N LYS A 341 -16.22 -18.13 -21.08
CA LYS A 341 -16.71 -17.20 -20.06
C LYS A 341 -16.02 -17.38 -18.71
N PHE A 342 -15.95 -16.30 -17.94
CA PHE A 342 -15.37 -16.28 -16.61
C PHE A 342 -16.44 -16.44 -15.53
N SER A 343 -16.15 -17.23 -14.51
CA SER A 343 -16.95 -17.28 -13.28
C SER A 343 -16.74 -16.02 -12.45
N ALA A 344 -15.54 -15.44 -12.49
CA ALA A 344 -15.22 -14.19 -11.82
C ALA A 344 -14.30 -13.31 -12.66
N VAL A 345 -14.55 -12.00 -12.64
CA VAL A 345 -13.62 -10.96 -13.07
C VAL A 345 -13.31 -10.13 -11.84
N MET A 346 -12.04 -10.15 -11.39
CA MET A 346 -11.56 -9.39 -10.24
C MET A 346 -10.70 -8.23 -10.74
N VAL A 347 -11.04 -7.01 -10.36
CA VAL A 347 -10.30 -5.81 -10.74
C VAL A 347 -9.64 -5.20 -9.52
N ASP A 348 -8.32 -5.32 -9.47
CA ASP A 348 -7.43 -4.72 -8.47
C ASP A 348 -6.43 -3.80 -9.18
N LEU A 349 -6.95 -2.67 -9.68
CA LEU A 349 -6.17 -1.68 -10.40
C LEU A 349 -6.12 -0.39 -9.59
N ASP A 350 -4.93 0.16 -9.40
CA ASP A 350 -4.74 1.46 -8.77
C ASP A 350 -4.81 2.59 -9.81
N SER A 351 -5.35 3.74 -9.43
CA SER A 351 -5.22 4.98 -10.18
C SER A 351 -3.75 5.40 -10.29
N SER A 352 -3.37 5.95 -11.45
CA SER A 352 -2.00 6.45 -11.69
C SER A 352 -1.79 7.89 -11.24
N ASP A 353 -2.83 8.60 -10.78
CA ASP A 353 -2.75 10.00 -10.42
C ASP A 353 -2.27 10.21 -8.97
N ALA A 354 -0.95 10.37 -8.81
CA ALA A 354 -0.32 10.66 -7.52
C ALA A 354 -0.79 11.98 -6.86
N MET A 355 -1.43 12.90 -7.60
CA MET A 355 -1.92 14.17 -7.07
C MET A 355 -3.32 14.04 -6.44
N CYS A 356 -4.10 13.04 -6.84
CA CYS A 356 -5.44 12.77 -6.31
C CYS A 356 -5.46 11.83 -5.08
N GLY A 357 -4.29 11.38 -4.63
CA GLY A 357 -4.17 10.37 -3.58
C GLY A 357 -4.39 8.95 -4.09
N VAL A 358 -4.36 7.97 -3.19
CA VAL A 358 -4.64 6.58 -3.55
C VAL A 358 -6.14 6.46 -3.85
N SER A 359 -6.48 6.06 -5.07
CA SER A 359 -7.85 5.74 -5.48
C SER A 359 -7.84 4.51 -6.36
N ALA A 360 -8.92 3.73 -6.29
CA ALA A 360 -9.10 2.51 -7.07
C ALA A 360 -10.60 2.27 -7.33
N PRO A 361 -10.98 1.70 -8.49
CA PRO A 361 -10.17 1.53 -9.69
C PRO A 361 -9.98 2.86 -10.46
N PRO A 362 -9.15 2.90 -11.53
CA PRO A 362 -9.09 4.05 -12.44
C PRO A 362 -10.47 4.42 -13.02
N LEU A 363 -10.70 5.70 -13.33
CA LEU A 363 -11.99 6.17 -13.83
C LEU A 363 -12.42 5.48 -15.14
N GLU A 364 -11.46 5.01 -15.93
CA GLU A 364 -11.71 4.25 -17.15
C GLU A 364 -12.44 2.94 -16.87
N VAL A 365 -12.19 2.28 -15.73
CA VAL A 365 -12.86 1.03 -15.34
C VAL A 365 -14.34 1.26 -15.05
N ILE A 366 -14.69 2.40 -14.47
CA ILE A 366 -16.07 2.71 -14.05
C ILE A 366 -16.95 3.19 -15.22
N HIS A 367 -16.39 3.34 -16.42
CA HIS A 367 -17.16 3.66 -17.62
C HIS A 367 -18.15 2.54 -17.94
N GLY A 368 -19.40 2.90 -18.20
CA GLY A 368 -20.48 1.95 -18.46
C GLY A 368 -20.17 0.97 -19.61
N SER A 369 -19.41 1.38 -20.62
CA SER A 369 -18.98 0.51 -21.73
C SER A 369 -18.04 -0.61 -21.27
N VAL A 370 -17.10 -0.30 -20.38
CA VAL A 370 -16.14 -1.27 -19.82
C VAL A 370 -16.88 -2.25 -18.90
N LEU A 371 -17.79 -1.74 -18.04
CA LEU A 371 -18.62 -2.59 -17.19
C LEU A 371 -19.54 -3.52 -18.01
N HIS A 372 -20.10 -3.06 -19.13
CA HIS A 372 -20.85 -3.91 -20.05
C HIS A 372 -19.98 -4.97 -20.73
N ALA A 373 -18.75 -4.61 -21.11
CA ALA A 373 -17.78 -5.57 -21.65
C ALA A 373 -17.44 -6.65 -20.60
N ALA A 374 -17.19 -6.25 -19.35
CA ALA A 374 -16.97 -7.17 -18.24
C ALA A 374 -18.16 -8.11 -18.02
N ARG A 375 -19.40 -7.58 -18.03
CA ARG A 375 -20.62 -8.40 -17.97
C ARG A 375 -20.72 -9.41 -19.11
N THR A 376 -20.33 -9.03 -20.32
CA THR A 376 -20.45 -9.88 -21.51
C THR A 376 -19.54 -11.11 -21.43
N ILE A 377 -18.35 -10.96 -20.84
CA ILE A 377 -17.36 -12.04 -20.70
C ILE A 377 -17.61 -12.94 -19.48
N LEU A 378 -18.53 -12.55 -18.59
CA LEU A 378 -18.94 -13.35 -17.44
C LEU A 378 -19.94 -14.44 -17.82
N ASP A 379 -19.87 -15.54 -17.07
CA ASP A 379 -20.90 -16.58 -17.04
C ASP A 379 -22.26 -16.03 -16.60
N GLN A 380 -23.35 -16.73 -16.90
CA GLN A 380 -24.68 -16.35 -16.44
C GLN A 380 -24.79 -16.24 -14.91
N HIS A 381 -24.00 -17.04 -14.18
CA HIS A 381 -23.85 -16.99 -12.72
C HIS A 381 -22.53 -16.35 -12.28
N GLY A 382 -21.87 -15.61 -13.17
CA GLY A 382 -20.58 -14.98 -12.89
C GLY A 382 -20.70 -13.69 -12.08
N VAL A 383 -19.56 -13.25 -11.52
CA VAL A 383 -19.44 -12.01 -10.75
C VAL A 383 -18.32 -11.09 -11.24
N LEU A 384 -18.56 -9.79 -11.16
CA LEU A 384 -17.52 -8.76 -11.17
C LEU A 384 -17.21 -8.38 -9.73
N ILE A 385 -15.94 -8.38 -9.33
CA ILE A 385 -15.48 -7.98 -8.00
C ILE A 385 -14.47 -6.85 -8.16
N LEU A 386 -14.70 -5.72 -7.50
CA LEU A 386 -13.90 -4.51 -7.60
C LEU A 386 -13.31 -4.16 -6.23
N ASN A 387 -12.00 -3.94 -6.16
CA ASN A 387 -11.40 -3.16 -5.07
C ASN A 387 -11.69 -1.68 -5.32
N VAL A 388 -12.26 -0.99 -4.33
CA VAL A 388 -12.65 0.42 -4.44
C VAL A 388 -12.05 1.21 -3.29
N ILE A 389 -11.26 2.22 -3.63
CA ILE A 389 -10.81 3.26 -2.69
C ILE A 389 -11.44 4.56 -3.19
N PRO A 390 -12.54 5.02 -2.57
CA PRO A 390 -13.23 6.21 -3.01
C PRO A 390 -12.35 7.44 -2.80
N PRO A 391 -12.34 8.40 -3.74
CA PRO A 391 -11.61 9.64 -3.56
C PRO A 391 -12.19 10.41 -2.36
N PRO A 392 -11.37 11.22 -1.65
CA PRO A 392 -11.78 11.97 -0.45
C PRO A 392 -12.84 13.07 -0.66
N ALA A 393 -13.49 13.12 -1.83
CA ALA A 393 -14.59 14.01 -2.14
C ALA A 393 -15.90 13.59 -1.42
N ASP A 394 -16.97 14.34 -1.63
CA ASP A 394 -18.32 14.23 -1.02
C ASP A 394 -19.09 12.89 -1.24
N GLY A 395 -18.40 11.80 -1.58
CA GLY A 395 -18.99 10.49 -1.84
C GLY A 395 -19.69 10.36 -3.19
N SER A 396 -19.72 11.42 -4.01
CA SER A 396 -20.40 11.44 -5.31
C SER A 396 -19.87 10.41 -6.29
N VAL A 397 -18.56 10.20 -6.34
CA VAL A 397 -17.91 9.21 -7.23
C VAL A 397 -18.31 7.78 -6.84
N TYR A 398 -18.27 7.46 -5.54
CA TYR A 398 -18.66 6.15 -5.02
C TYR A 398 -20.14 5.84 -5.30
N LYS A 399 -21.01 6.82 -5.04
CA LYS A 399 -22.44 6.71 -5.36
C LYS A 399 -22.68 6.55 -6.86
N GLY A 400 -21.99 7.33 -7.69
CA GLY A 400 -22.06 7.23 -9.15
C GLY A 400 -21.65 5.86 -9.67
N LEU A 401 -20.58 5.27 -9.12
CA LEU A 401 -20.18 3.90 -9.43
C LEU A 401 -21.28 2.89 -9.09
N ILE A 402 -21.87 2.97 -7.90
CA ILE A 402 -22.99 2.11 -7.50
C ILE A 402 -24.17 2.24 -8.48
N ASP A 403 -24.53 3.47 -8.85
CA ASP A 403 -25.65 3.73 -9.76
C ASP A 403 -25.40 3.13 -11.16
N VAL A 404 -24.17 3.24 -11.67
CA VAL A 404 -23.80 2.60 -12.95
C VAL A 404 -23.81 1.08 -12.82
N LEU A 405 -23.25 0.51 -11.75
CA LEU A 405 -23.25 -0.95 -11.54
C LEU A 405 -24.67 -1.51 -11.50
N ARG A 406 -25.62 -0.84 -10.83
CA ARG A 406 -27.04 -1.25 -10.80
C ARG A 406 -27.73 -1.18 -12.17
N GLN A 407 -27.24 -0.36 -13.10
CA GLN A 407 -27.75 -0.33 -14.47
C GLN A 407 -27.23 -1.49 -15.32
N VAL A 408 -26.03 -2.00 -15.00
CA VAL A 408 -25.37 -3.06 -15.77
C VAL A 408 -25.62 -4.46 -15.18
N PHE A 409 -25.61 -4.59 -13.86
CA PHE A 409 -25.65 -5.86 -13.13
C PHE A 409 -26.97 -6.09 -12.41
N SER A 410 -27.27 -7.35 -12.09
CA SER A 410 -28.56 -7.74 -11.53
C SER A 410 -28.63 -7.45 -10.03
N GLU A 411 -27.58 -7.78 -9.30
CA GLU A 411 -27.48 -7.55 -7.85
C GLU A 411 -26.11 -7.00 -7.52
N LEU A 412 -26.03 -6.25 -6.42
CA LEU A 412 -24.82 -5.63 -5.94
C LEU A 412 -24.66 -5.91 -4.45
N TYR A 413 -23.43 -6.21 -4.06
CA TYR A 413 -23.01 -6.49 -2.70
C TYR A 413 -21.79 -5.63 -2.37
N GLU A 414 -21.65 -5.29 -1.10
CA GLU A 414 -20.56 -4.48 -0.55
C GLU A 414 -19.96 -5.19 0.66
N ILE A 415 -18.65 -5.13 0.77
CA ILE A 415 -17.89 -5.44 1.97
C ILE A 415 -17.08 -4.18 2.33
N ASP A 416 -17.33 -3.64 3.51
CA ASP A 416 -16.47 -2.62 4.13
C ASP A 416 -15.25 -3.34 4.74
N VAL A 417 -14.05 -3.01 4.29
CA VAL A 417 -12.82 -3.67 4.76
C VAL A 417 -12.48 -3.24 6.20
N GLY A 418 -13.08 -2.16 6.70
CA GLY A 418 -12.89 -1.67 8.08
C GLY A 418 -11.56 -0.94 8.30
N ASN A 419 -10.76 -0.73 7.26
CA ASN A 419 -9.51 0.03 7.31
C ASN A 419 -9.70 1.54 7.05
N GLY A 420 -10.95 1.99 6.84
CA GLY A 420 -11.29 3.39 6.59
C GLY A 420 -11.06 3.86 5.15
N GLU A 421 -10.59 2.98 4.26
CA GLU A 421 -10.24 3.33 2.88
C GLU A 421 -10.86 2.37 1.85
N ASN A 422 -10.71 1.06 2.01
CA ASN A 422 -11.12 0.07 1.00
C ASN A 422 -12.56 -0.41 1.21
N PHE A 423 -13.29 -0.47 0.10
CA PHE A 423 -14.54 -1.20 -0.05
C PHE A 423 -14.38 -2.24 -1.16
N VAL A 424 -15.03 -3.39 -1.02
CA VAL A 424 -15.12 -4.37 -2.10
C VAL A 424 -16.55 -4.42 -2.60
N LEU A 425 -16.73 -4.14 -3.88
CA LEU A 425 -18.04 -4.25 -4.55
C LEU A 425 -18.10 -5.54 -5.37
N THR A 426 -19.15 -6.33 -5.17
CA THR A 426 -19.42 -7.57 -5.92
C THR A 426 -20.74 -7.44 -6.67
N ALA A 427 -20.70 -7.53 -8.00
CA ALA A 427 -21.86 -7.36 -8.87
C ALA A 427 -22.15 -8.65 -9.66
N THR A 428 -23.38 -9.16 -9.60
CA THR A 428 -23.75 -10.46 -10.19
C THR A 428 -24.42 -10.31 -11.55
N VAL A 429 -24.18 -11.28 -12.44
CA VAL A 429 -24.83 -11.27 -13.76
C VAL A 429 -26.34 -11.51 -13.65
N SER A 430 -26.76 -12.44 -12.79
CA SER A 430 -28.15 -12.83 -12.56
C SER A 430 -28.48 -12.79 -11.07
N PRO A 431 -29.78 -12.77 -10.68
CA PRO A 431 -30.16 -12.90 -9.28
C PRO A 431 -29.59 -14.16 -8.64
N THR A 432 -29.18 -14.06 -7.38
CA THR A 432 -28.65 -15.19 -6.60
C THR A 432 -29.66 -15.62 -5.56
N GLU A 433 -29.87 -16.93 -5.42
CA GLU A 433 -30.85 -17.49 -4.47
C GLU A 433 -30.29 -17.63 -3.04
N THR A 434 -29.04 -17.20 -2.81
CA THR A 434 -28.30 -17.49 -1.58
C THR A 434 -28.87 -16.77 -0.35
N ALA A 435 -29.50 -17.53 0.54
CA ALA A 435 -29.26 -17.33 1.96
C ALA A 435 -27.85 -17.87 2.25
N LEU A 436 -26.92 -17.03 2.73
CA LEU A 436 -25.54 -17.40 3.10
C LEU A 436 -25.45 -18.44 4.26
N THR A 437 -26.53 -19.17 4.51
CA THR A 437 -26.76 -20.00 5.70
C THR A 437 -26.42 -21.47 5.49
N ASP A 438 -26.28 -21.96 4.25
CA ASP A 438 -25.98 -23.37 4.00
C ASP A 438 -24.47 -23.62 3.90
N ASN A 439 -23.92 -24.16 4.98
CA ASN A 439 -22.48 -24.16 5.29
C ASN A 439 -21.72 -25.39 4.77
N SER A 440 -22.25 -26.13 3.79
CA SER A 440 -21.90 -27.55 3.59
C SER A 440 -21.05 -27.88 2.34
N GLY A 441 -20.53 -26.90 1.60
CA GLY A 441 -19.70 -27.12 0.40
C GLY A 441 -18.19 -27.19 0.66
N HIS A 442 -17.46 -27.98 -0.15
CA HIS A 442 -15.99 -28.03 -0.11
C HIS A 442 -15.41 -26.67 -0.52
N PHE A 443 -15.97 -26.02 -1.55
CA PHE A 443 -15.56 -24.70 -2.00
C PHE A 443 -15.68 -23.65 -0.89
N LEU A 444 -16.84 -23.57 -0.23
CA LEU A 444 -17.06 -22.64 0.89
C LEU A 444 -16.09 -22.88 2.06
N THR A 445 -15.70 -24.13 2.29
CA THR A 445 -14.70 -24.48 3.31
C THR A 445 -13.32 -23.90 2.98
N GLU A 446 -12.85 -24.07 1.74
CA GLU A 446 -11.57 -23.48 1.30
C GLU A 446 -11.65 -21.95 1.20
N LEU A 447 -12.79 -21.42 0.76
CA LEU A 447 -13.04 -19.98 0.70
C LEU A 447 -12.92 -19.34 2.08
N ARG A 448 -13.50 -19.94 3.12
CA ARG A 448 -13.42 -19.44 4.49
C ARG A 448 -11.98 -19.37 5.02
N LYS A 449 -11.08 -20.25 4.58
CA LYS A 449 -9.66 -20.19 4.98
C LYS A 449 -8.95 -18.97 4.40
N LEU A 450 -9.34 -18.52 3.21
CA LEU A 450 -8.73 -17.37 2.53
C LEU A 450 -9.42 -16.05 2.87
N ALA A 451 -10.74 -16.07 2.99
CA ALA A 451 -11.58 -14.89 3.20
C ALA A 451 -11.68 -14.46 4.67
N GLY A 452 -11.38 -15.34 5.62
CA GLY A 452 -11.51 -15.04 7.05
C GLY A 452 -12.96 -14.73 7.44
N ASP A 453 -13.14 -13.70 8.27
CA ASP A 453 -14.43 -13.21 8.75
C ASP A 453 -15.18 -12.33 7.73
N PHE A 454 -14.54 -11.92 6.62
CA PHE A 454 -15.20 -11.09 5.60
C PHE A 454 -16.42 -11.75 4.94
N LEU A 455 -16.57 -13.07 5.04
CA LEU A 455 -17.80 -13.76 4.62
C LEU A 455 -19.05 -13.27 5.36
N GLU A 456 -18.88 -12.84 6.61
CA GLU A 456 -19.96 -12.34 7.47
C GLU A 456 -20.24 -10.85 7.23
N HIS A 457 -19.35 -10.16 6.51
CA HIS A 457 -19.43 -8.73 6.22
C HIS A 457 -20.11 -8.42 4.87
N ILE A 458 -20.51 -9.43 4.10
CA ILE A 458 -21.16 -9.26 2.80
C ILE A 458 -22.57 -8.71 2.99
N ARG A 459 -22.82 -7.50 2.47
CA ARG A 459 -24.14 -6.84 2.51
C ARG A 459 -24.65 -6.59 1.10
N LYS A 460 -25.89 -6.98 0.82
CA LYS A 460 -26.57 -6.59 -0.43
C LYS A 460 -26.97 -5.12 -0.36
N ILE A 461 -26.70 -4.35 -1.42
CA ILE A 461 -26.92 -2.89 -1.45
C ILE A 461 -27.83 -2.39 -2.56
#